data_AF-D3J826-F1
#
_entry.id   AF-D3J826-F1
#
_cell.length_a   1.000
_cell.length_b   1.000
_cell.length_c   1.000
_cell.angle_alpha   90.00
_cell.angle_beta   90.00
_cell.angle_gamma   90.00
#
_symmetry.space_group_name_H-M   'P 1'
#
loop_
_entity.id
_entity.type
_entity.pdbx_description
1 polymer ?
#
loop_
_entity_poly.entity_id
_entity_poly.type
_entity_poly.pdbx_seq_one_letter_code
_entity_poly.pdbx_strand_id
1 'polypeptide(L)'
;MLAFMFMMVFFFGLMCLMVNNILIWWSVFLMMTLLFVMLNKMNMSFNSLFNYFVLQESLGLLFLLLMGNMQLMVLFLKVGVAPLHFWIFSVTNSVFGFNLMWFLTFQKLPFLFVIVQMVEVKFFVFLFFGLMLCLLQMLLVKSFKNLLILSSTESFNWILLSYVFSILNVIFIFLYYFFVMVYLIPKFTMNVNEFVDWETVLVFLNLPFSVNFFVKIFALVNIVSWMNFWILFLLFLMFMSMVSLSFWLVSLSVKSFNSNKYSKMYFMFLPLMMIILV
;
A
#
# COMPACT_ATOMS: atom_id res chain seq x y z
N MET A 1 -10.55 -22.09 5.20
CA MET A 1 -9.27 -21.86 4.49
C MET A 1 -8.82 -20.40 4.59
N LEU A 2 -9.61 -19.42 4.15
CA LEU A 2 -9.23 -18.00 4.21
C LEU A 2 -8.91 -17.49 5.62
N ALA A 3 -9.73 -17.86 6.62
CA ALA A 3 -9.47 -17.52 8.03
C ALA A 3 -8.13 -18.08 8.54
N PHE A 4 -7.80 -19.32 8.18
CA PHE A 4 -6.51 -19.91 8.52
C PHE A 4 -5.35 -19.15 7.86
N MET A 5 -5.50 -18.79 6.58
CA MET A 5 -4.49 -17.98 5.87
C MET A 5 -4.29 -16.62 6.53
N PHE A 6 -5.37 -15.96 7.01
CA PHE A 6 -5.24 -14.73 7.77
C PHE A 6 -4.45 -14.90 9.07
N MET A 7 -4.78 -15.93 9.86
CA MET A 7 -4.05 -16.20 11.10
C MET A 7 -2.57 -16.46 10.84
N MET A 8 -2.23 -17.16 9.75
CA MET A 8 -0.85 -17.40 9.35
C MET A 8 -0.11 -16.10 9.01
N VAL A 9 -0.73 -15.16 8.29
CA VAL A 9 -0.09 -13.87 7.98
C VAL A 9 0.19 -13.07 9.25
N PHE A 10 -0.76 -13.02 10.20
CA PHE A 10 -0.53 -12.33 11.47
C PHE A 10 0.58 -13.00 12.29
N PHE A 11 0.59 -14.34 12.33
CA PHE A 11 1.67 -15.09 12.99
C PHE A 11 3.04 -14.77 12.38
N PHE A 12 3.14 -14.76 11.05
CA PHE A 12 4.37 -14.38 10.36
C PHE A 12 4.79 -12.93 10.61
N GLY A 13 3.83 -12.00 10.66
CA GLY A 13 4.10 -10.61 11.04
C GLY A 13 4.71 -10.51 12.44
N LEU A 14 4.14 -11.23 13.42
CA LEU A 14 4.67 -11.28 14.79
C LEU A 14 6.06 -11.91 14.84
N MET A 15 6.31 -12.97 14.06
CA MET A 15 7.64 -13.60 13.99
C MET A 15 8.71 -12.63 13.46
N CYS A 16 8.39 -11.82 12.44
CA CYS A 16 9.30 -10.78 11.95
C CYS A 16 9.62 -9.72 13.01
N LEU A 17 8.65 -9.34 13.85
CA LEU A 17 8.88 -8.39 14.93
C LEU A 17 9.80 -8.92 16.02
N MET A 18 9.64 -10.20 16.39
CA MET A 18 10.33 -10.78 17.54
C MET A 18 11.76 -11.20 17.24
N VAL A 19 12.07 -11.53 15.97
CA VAL A 19 13.35 -12.16 15.62
C VAL A 19 14.13 -11.30 14.63
N ASN A 20 15.36 -10.94 14.99
CA ASN A 20 16.31 -10.23 14.13
C ASN A 20 17.28 -11.21 13.47
N ASN A 21 16.77 -12.14 12.66
CA ASN A 21 17.60 -13.08 11.90
C ASN A 21 17.18 -13.08 10.43
N ILE A 22 18.14 -12.79 9.55
CA ILE A 22 17.96 -12.70 8.10
C ILE A 22 17.37 -14.00 7.52
N LEU A 23 17.78 -15.16 8.02
CA LEU A 23 17.27 -16.46 7.57
C LEU A 23 15.79 -16.65 7.92
N ILE A 24 15.38 -16.16 9.09
CA ILE A 24 13.99 -16.23 9.55
C ILE A 24 13.12 -15.24 8.75
N TRP A 25 13.61 -14.04 8.49
CA TRP A 25 12.91 -13.09 7.61
C TRP A 25 12.73 -13.66 6.20
N TRP A 26 13.78 -14.28 5.65
CA TRP A 26 13.70 -14.91 4.34
C TRP A 26 12.67 -16.05 4.29
N SER A 27 12.66 -16.93 5.31
CA SER A 27 11.71 -18.04 5.34
C SER A 27 10.26 -17.54 5.44
N VAL A 28 10.02 -16.47 6.22
CA VAL A 28 8.71 -15.81 6.26
C VAL A 28 8.33 -15.26 4.88
N PHE A 29 9.25 -14.61 4.16
CA PHE A 29 8.95 -14.09 2.82
C PHE A 29 8.58 -15.19 1.83
N LEU A 30 9.28 -16.32 1.85
CA LEU A 30 8.96 -17.49 1.02
C LEU A 30 7.59 -18.08 1.39
N MET A 31 7.25 -18.15 2.68
CA MET A 31 5.92 -18.62 3.06
C MET A 31 4.82 -17.67 2.58
N MET A 32 5.05 -16.35 2.59
CA MET A 32 4.09 -15.37 2.10
C MET A 32 3.87 -15.45 0.59
N THR A 33 4.92 -15.70 -0.21
CA THR A 33 4.79 -15.88 -1.66
C THR A 33 3.99 -17.12 -2.00
N LEU A 34 4.28 -18.25 -1.35
CA LEU A 34 3.55 -19.50 -1.53
C LEU A 34 2.08 -19.36 -1.13
N LEU A 35 1.78 -18.70 -0.01
CA LEU A 35 0.39 -18.42 0.40
C LEU A 35 -0.35 -17.61 -0.69
N PHE A 36 0.29 -16.62 -1.32
CA PHE A 36 -0.35 -15.85 -2.39
C PHE A 36 -0.68 -16.70 -3.62
N VAL A 37 0.28 -17.53 -4.04
CA VAL A 37 0.11 -18.38 -5.21
C VAL A 37 -1.04 -19.36 -4.97
N MET A 38 -1.14 -19.92 -3.76
CA MET A 38 -2.22 -20.83 -3.39
C MET A 38 -3.60 -20.14 -3.40
N LEU A 39 -3.69 -18.89 -2.93
CA LEU A 39 -4.95 -18.13 -2.96
C LEU A 39 -5.44 -17.82 -4.38
N ASN A 40 -4.52 -17.65 -5.32
CA ASN A 40 -4.85 -17.27 -6.68
C ASN A 40 -4.89 -18.42 -7.68
N LYS A 41 -4.54 -19.65 -7.27
CA LYS A 41 -4.56 -20.82 -8.16
C LYS A 41 -5.89 -21.00 -8.91
N MET A 42 -7.00 -20.56 -8.30
CA MET A 42 -8.35 -20.67 -8.89
C MET A 42 -8.69 -19.52 -9.84
N ASN A 43 -7.98 -18.41 -9.78
CA ASN A 43 -8.16 -17.31 -10.74
C ASN A 43 -7.32 -17.66 -11.97
N MET A 44 -7.98 -17.85 -13.12
CA MET A 44 -7.42 -18.30 -14.40
C MET A 44 -6.31 -17.39 -15.00
N SER A 45 -5.74 -16.48 -14.23
CA SER A 45 -4.66 -15.56 -14.59
C SER A 45 -3.27 -16.11 -14.25
N PHE A 46 -2.90 -17.21 -14.90
CA PHE A 46 -1.62 -17.88 -14.70
C PHE A 46 -0.40 -16.99 -15.01
N ASN A 47 -0.47 -16.14 -16.04
CA ASN A 47 0.66 -15.28 -16.42
C ASN A 47 1.05 -14.29 -15.32
N SER A 48 0.08 -13.65 -14.65
CA SER A 48 0.38 -12.75 -13.53
C SER A 48 0.95 -13.48 -12.33
N LEU A 49 0.48 -14.70 -12.08
CA LEU A 49 0.95 -15.49 -10.94
C LEU A 49 2.38 -15.97 -11.15
N PHE A 50 2.69 -16.39 -12.38
CA PHE A 50 4.04 -16.76 -12.75
C PHE A 50 4.98 -15.55 -12.63
N ASN A 51 4.60 -14.38 -13.16
CA ASN A 51 5.40 -13.16 -13.03
C ASN A 51 5.62 -12.77 -11.56
N TYR A 52 4.59 -12.86 -10.72
CA TYR A 52 4.72 -12.61 -9.29
C TYR A 52 5.72 -13.58 -8.63
N PHE A 53 5.58 -14.88 -8.89
CA PHE A 53 6.42 -15.90 -8.27
C PHE A 53 7.89 -15.73 -8.66
N VAL A 54 8.18 -15.59 -9.96
CA VAL A 54 9.54 -15.41 -10.46
C VAL A 54 10.19 -14.15 -9.88
N LEU A 55 9.48 -13.02 -9.87
CA LEU A 55 10.00 -11.77 -9.31
C LEU A 55 10.24 -11.88 -7.80
N GLN A 56 9.29 -12.42 -7.03
CA GLN A 56 9.42 -12.44 -5.57
C GLN A 56 10.44 -13.44 -5.06
N GLU A 57 10.58 -14.61 -5.71
CA GLU A 57 11.58 -15.61 -5.34
C GLU A 57 12.99 -15.17 -5.74
N SER A 58 13.17 -14.62 -6.95
CA SER A 58 14.48 -14.09 -7.36
C SER A 58 14.96 -12.98 -6.41
N LEU A 59 14.07 -12.07 -6.02
CA LEU A 59 14.37 -11.06 -4.99
C LEU A 59 14.58 -11.68 -3.60
N GLY A 60 13.95 -12.81 -3.30
CA GLY A 60 14.16 -13.52 -2.03
C GLY A 60 15.57 -14.07 -1.92
N LEU A 61 16.07 -14.66 -3.00
CA LEU A 61 17.45 -15.14 -3.04
C LEU A 61 18.45 -13.98 -3.03
N LEU A 62 18.17 -12.89 -3.75
CA LEU A 62 19.01 -11.67 -3.71
C LEU A 62 19.08 -11.06 -2.30
N PHE A 63 17.99 -11.14 -1.52
CA PHE A 63 17.95 -10.67 -0.15
C PHE A 63 18.91 -11.42 0.78
N LEU A 64 19.14 -12.73 0.55
CA LEU A 64 20.11 -13.52 1.34
C LEU A 64 21.57 -13.20 0.97
N LEU A 65 21.82 -12.89 -0.31
CA LEU A 65 23.17 -12.68 -0.82
C LEU A 65 23.72 -11.29 -0.48
N LEU A 66 22.84 -10.28 -0.45
CA LEU A 66 23.23 -8.89 -0.23
C LEU A 66 23.25 -8.54 1.26
N MET A 67 24.14 -7.62 1.64
CA MET A 67 24.30 -7.14 3.01
C MET A 67 23.97 -5.65 3.13
N GLY A 68 23.43 -5.23 4.29
CA GLY A 68 23.24 -3.83 4.67
C GLY A 68 22.25 -3.07 3.77
N ASN A 69 22.67 -1.92 3.24
CA ASN A 69 21.79 -1.01 2.49
C ASN A 69 21.22 -1.63 1.19
N MET A 70 21.97 -2.55 0.58
CA MET A 70 21.49 -3.25 -0.62
C MET A 70 20.37 -4.25 -0.30
N GLN A 71 20.41 -4.85 0.90
CA GLN A 71 19.36 -5.73 1.39
C GLN A 71 18.03 -4.95 1.55
N LEU A 72 18.11 -3.72 2.07
CA LEU A 72 16.95 -2.84 2.19
C LEU A 72 16.41 -2.40 0.82
N MET A 73 17.28 -2.13 -0.16
CA MET A 73 16.83 -1.82 -1.53
C MET A 73 16.07 -2.98 -2.17
N VAL A 74 16.49 -4.23 -1.92
CA VAL A 74 15.74 -5.43 -2.36
C VAL A 74 14.39 -5.52 -1.66
N LEU A 75 14.31 -5.20 -0.36
CA LEU A 75 13.02 -5.16 0.35
C LEU A 75 12.07 -4.10 -0.24
N PHE A 76 12.58 -2.92 -0.58
CA PHE A 76 11.78 -1.89 -1.26
C PHE A 76 11.25 -2.39 -2.60
N LEU A 77 12.05 -3.13 -3.36
CA LEU A 77 11.59 -3.73 -4.62
C LEU A 77 10.53 -4.82 -4.36
N LYS A 78 10.74 -5.70 -3.38
CA LYS A 78 9.78 -6.76 -3.01
C LYS A 78 8.41 -6.23 -2.62
N VAL A 79 8.36 -5.16 -1.84
CA VAL A 79 7.09 -4.54 -1.44
C VAL A 79 6.50 -3.67 -2.55
N GLY A 80 7.34 -3.22 -3.47
CA GLY A 80 6.98 -2.25 -4.51
C GLY A 80 6.78 -0.85 -3.95
N VAL A 81 7.71 -0.44 -3.07
CA VAL A 81 7.87 0.95 -2.62
C VAL A 81 8.32 1.78 -3.83
N ALA A 82 7.64 2.90 -4.10
CA ALA A 82 8.05 3.75 -5.22
C ALA A 82 9.43 4.35 -4.91
N PRO A 83 10.33 4.48 -5.91
CA PRO A 83 10.14 4.40 -7.36
C PRO A 83 10.11 2.99 -8.00
N LEU A 84 10.29 1.92 -7.22
CA LEU A 84 10.45 0.55 -7.74
C LEU A 84 9.10 -0.19 -7.91
N HIS A 85 7.99 0.54 -8.00
CA HIS A 85 6.63 -0.03 -7.96
C HIS A 85 6.14 -0.58 -9.32
N PHE A 86 6.87 -0.35 -10.41
CA PHE A 86 6.39 -0.66 -11.77
C PHE A 86 5.99 -2.13 -11.98
N TRP A 87 6.67 -3.07 -11.32
CA TRP A 87 6.34 -4.48 -11.44
C TRP A 87 4.95 -4.81 -10.90
N ILE A 88 4.43 -4.03 -9.94
CA ILE A 88 3.10 -4.23 -9.36
C ILE A 88 2.01 -4.19 -10.44
N PHE A 89 2.13 -3.30 -11.43
CA PHE A 89 1.13 -3.19 -12.50
C PHE A 89 1.05 -4.46 -13.34
N SER A 90 2.18 -5.14 -13.58
CA SER A 90 2.23 -6.38 -14.35
C SER A 90 1.48 -7.54 -13.67
N VAL A 91 1.51 -7.59 -12.34
CA VAL A 91 0.87 -8.65 -11.55
C VAL A 91 -0.60 -8.33 -11.30
N THR A 92 -0.89 -7.10 -10.89
CA THR A 92 -2.21 -6.74 -10.40
C THR A 92 -3.27 -6.62 -11.49
N ASN A 93 -2.91 -6.32 -12.74
CA ASN A 93 -3.86 -6.12 -13.82
C ASN A 93 -4.85 -7.30 -14.00
N SER A 94 -4.44 -8.53 -13.73
CA SER A 94 -5.29 -9.73 -13.85
C SER A 94 -5.71 -10.37 -12.53
N VAL A 95 -5.38 -9.76 -11.39
CA VAL A 95 -5.86 -10.19 -10.06
C VAL A 95 -7.06 -9.32 -9.67
N PHE A 96 -8.18 -9.94 -9.36
CA PHE A 96 -9.42 -9.23 -8.98
C PHE A 96 -9.86 -9.62 -7.58
N GLY A 97 -10.85 -8.90 -7.05
CA GLY A 97 -11.54 -9.38 -5.87
C GLY A 97 -10.82 -9.13 -4.56
N PHE A 98 -11.18 -10.01 -3.64
CA PHE A 98 -10.49 -10.28 -2.39
C PHE A 98 -8.98 -10.54 -2.57
N ASN A 99 -8.54 -11.09 -3.70
CA ASN A 99 -7.12 -11.35 -3.93
C ASN A 99 -6.33 -10.06 -4.21
N LEU A 100 -6.97 -9.05 -4.81
CA LEU A 100 -6.36 -7.73 -4.97
C LEU A 100 -6.22 -7.03 -3.62
N MET A 101 -7.26 -7.13 -2.76
CA MET A 101 -7.15 -6.67 -1.37
C MET A 101 -5.98 -7.33 -0.66
N TRP A 102 -5.88 -8.66 -0.74
CA TRP A 102 -4.84 -9.43 -0.07
C TRP A 102 -3.44 -9.07 -0.54
N PHE A 103 -3.27 -8.86 -1.85
CA PHE A 103 -2.00 -8.39 -2.42
C PHE A 103 -1.60 -7.01 -1.90
N LEU A 104 -2.53 -6.05 -1.86
CA LEU A 104 -2.22 -4.67 -1.47
C LEU A 104 -2.04 -4.48 0.05
N THR A 105 -2.68 -5.30 0.88
CA THR A 105 -2.64 -5.14 2.36
C THR A 105 -1.84 -6.24 3.05
N PHE A 106 -2.30 -7.49 3.01
CA PHE A 106 -1.77 -8.59 3.81
C PHE A 106 -0.33 -8.94 3.46
N GLN A 107 0.06 -8.86 2.19
CA GLN A 107 1.45 -9.10 1.82
C GLN A 107 2.40 -8.06 2.42
N LYS A 108 1.99 -6.79 2.50
CA LYS A 108 2.86 -5.69 2.98
C LYS A 108 3.16 -5.77 4.47
N LEU A 109 2.32 -6.42 5.27
CA LEU A 109 2.38 -6.45 6.73
C LEU A 109 3.72 -7.03 7.26
N PRO A 110 4.13 -8.27 6.92
CA PRO A 110 5.41 -8.80 7.40
C PRO A 110 6.63 -8.05 6.85
N PHE A 111 6.56 -7.55 5.61
CA PHE A 111 7.65 -6.77 5.04
C PHE A 111 7.82 -5.41 5.74
N LEU A 112 6.73 -4.75 6.13
CA LEU A 112 6.83 -3.48 6.84
C LEU A 112 7.58 -3.63 8.16
N PHE A 113 7.34 -4.69 8.92
CA PHE A 113 8.05 -4.89 10.18
C PHE A 113 9.55 -5.07 9.99
N VAL A 114 9.97 -5.81 8.96
CA VAL A 114 11.40 -5.93 8.62
C VAL A 114 11.96 -4.60 8.12
N ILE A 115 11.23 -3.86 7.29
CA ILE A 115 11.65 -2.54 6.81
C ILE A 115 11.88 -1.59 7.99
N VAL A 116 10.92 -1.50 8.92
CA VAL A 116 11.03 -0.63 10.11
C VAL A 116 12.26 -0.95 10.96
N GLN A 117 12.68 -2.22 11.03
CA GLN A 117 13.90 -2.60 11.74
C GLN A 117 15.20 -2.23 10.98
N MET A 118 15.16 -2.15 9.65
CA MET A 118 16.35 -1.92 8.82
C MET A 118 16.50 -0.48 8.31
N VAL A 119 15.46 0.37 8.39
CA VAL A 119 15.48 1.70 7.74
C VAL A 119 16.57 2.60 8.30
N GLU A 120 17.43 3.07 7.39
CA GLU A 120 18.37 4.16 7.66
C GLU A 120 17.84 5.49 7.12
N VAL A 121 18.29 6.59 7.74
CA VAL A 121 17.95 7.97 7.33
C VAL A 121 18.33 8.29 5.89
N LYS A 122 19.34 7.61 5.33
CA LYS A 122 19.79 7.83 3.95
C LYS A 122 18.70 7.56 2.90
N PHE A 123 17.75 6.69 3.21
CA PHE A 123 16.68 6.31 2.28
C PHE A 123 15.53 7.34 2.21
N PHE A 124 15.52 8.38 3.03
CA PHE A 124 14.45 9.40 2.97
C PHE A 124 14.39 10.13 1.64
N VAL A 125 15.54 10.51 1.07
CA VAL A 125 15.59 11.18 -0.24
C VAL A 125 15.06 10.25 -1.34
N PHE A 126 15.36 8.96 -1.25
CA PHE A 126 14.87 7.96 -2.18
C PHE A 126 13.33 7.81 -2.12
N LEU A 127 12.77 7.72 -0.91
CA LEU A 127 11.32 7.65 -0.69
C LEU A 127 10.62 8.94 -1.17
N PHE A 128 11.24 10.09 -0.96
CA PHE A 128 10.74 11.38 -1.42
C PHE A 128 10.67 11.42 -2.96
N PHE A 129 11.74 11.02 -3.65
CA PHE A 129 11.73 10.93 -5.11
C PHE A 129 10.66 9.95 -5.63
N GLY A 130 10.48 8.84 -4.92
CA GLY A 130 9.40 7.88 -5.17
C GLY A 130 8.01 8.52 -5.11
N LEU A 131 7.73 9.35 -4.10
CA LEU A 131 6.47 10.09 -4.01
C LEU A 131 6.24 11.00 -5.22
N MET A 132 7.27 11.72 -5.66
CA MET A 132 7.15 12.61 -6.83
C MET A 132 6.73 11.83 -8.08
N LEU A 133 7.33 10.66 -8.29
CA LEU A 133 6.98 9.79 -9.40
C LEU A 133 5.56 9.25 -9.30
N CYS A 134 5.10 8.84 -8.11
CA CYS A 134 3.72 8.43 -7.91
C CYS A 134 2.73 9.55 -8.24
N LEU A 135 2.98 10.77 -7.74
CA LEU A 135 2.12 11.92 -7.96
C LEU A 135 2.04 12.28 -9.45
N LEU A 136 3.16 12.25 -10.18
CA LEU A 136 3.18 12.46 -11.63
C LEU A 136 2.46 11.32 -12.38
N GLN A 137 2.64 10.07 -11.96
CA GLN A 137 2.01 8.94 -12.63
C GLN A 137 0.49 8.91 -12.43
N MET A 138 -0.03 9.38 -11.29
CA MET A 138 -1.48 9.48 -11.06
C MET A 138 -2.18 10.39 -12.09
N LEU A 139 -1.48 11.33 -12.72
CA LEU A 139 -2.04 12.16 -13.79
C LEU A 139 -2.25 11.38 -15.10
N LEU A 140 -1.37 10.41 -15.38
CA LEU A 140 -1.30 9.75 -16.68
C LEU A 140 -2.24 8.54 -16.77
N VAL A 141 -2.41 7.83 -15.66
CA VAL A 141 -3.15 6.57 -15.64
C VAL A 141 -4.66 6.84 -15.61
N LYS A 142 -5.40 6.17 -16.49
CA LYS A 142 -6.87 6.37 -16.64
C LYS A 142 -7.73 5.26 -16.03
N SER A 143 -7.18 4.07 -15.80
CA SER A 143 -7.95 2.93 -15.29
C SER A 143 -8.09 2.97 -13.76
N PHE A 144 -9.32 2.85 -13.24
CA PHE A 144 -9.63 2.88 -11.79
C PHE A 144 -8.77 1.92 -10.96
N LYS A 145 -8.54 0.71 -11.45
CA LYS A 145 -7.74 -0.31 -10.77
C LYS A 145 -6.29 0.14 -10.57
N ASN A 146 -5.63 0.63 -11.62
CA ASN A 146 -4.24 1.08 -11.55
C ASN A 146 -4.07 2.33 -10.69
N LEU A 147 -5.11 3.14 -10.57
CA LEU A 147 -5.08 4.30 -9.70
C LEU A 147 -5.32 3.94 -8.24
N LEU A 148 -6.15 2.93 -7.95
CA LEU A 148 -6.21 2.32 -6.62
C LEU A 148 -4.84 1.78 -6.20
N ILE A 149 -4.15 1.10 -7.14
CA ILE A 149 -2.78 0.61 -6.89
C ILE A 149 -1.83 1.79 -6.61
N LEU A 150 -1.84 2.84 -7.44
CA LEU A 150 -0.98 4.01 -7.25
C LEU A 150 -1.22 4.73 -5.93
N SER A 151 -2.48 5.00 -5.59
CA SER A 151 -2.83 5.62 -4.31
C SER A 151 -2.40 4.75 -3.12
N SER A 152 -2.48 3.43 -3.22
CA SER A 152 -1.98 2.52 -2.18
C SER A 152 -0.44 2.46 -2.07
N THR A 153 0.28 2.69 -3.18
CA THR A 153 1.75 2.82 -3.15
C THR A 153 2.17 4.18 -2.59
N GLU A 154 1.42 5.24 -2.90
CA GLU A 154 1.67 6.57 -2.34
C GLU A 154 1.48 6.56 -0.82
N SER A 155 0.35 6.05 -0.33
CA SER A 155 0.07 5.98 1.12
C SER A 155 1.12 5.15 1.87
N PHE A 156 1.60 4.06 1.27
CA PHE A 156 2.66 3.24 1.88
C PHE A 156 3.99 3.99 1.97
N ASN A 157 4.36 4.76 0.95
CA ASN A 157 5.54 5.62 1.01
C ASN A 157 5.43 6.70 2.08
N TRP A 158 4.26 7.32 2.25
CA TRP A 158 4.02 8.28 3.34
C TRP A 158 4.18 7.63 4.73
N ILE A 159 3.70 6.40 4.90
CA ILE A 159 3.90 5.62 6.14
C ILE A 159 5.38 5.33 6.38
N LEU A 160 6.15 5.00 5.35
CA LEU A 160 7.60 4.79 5.51
C LEU A 160 8.35 6.09 5.80
N LEU A 161 7.92 7.22 5.23
CA LEU A 161 8.52 8.53 5.52
C LEU A 161 8.28 8.98 6.96
N SER A 162 7.18 8.58 7.62
CA SER A 162 6.97 8.91 9.03
C SER A 162 7.91 8.18 9.99
N TYR A 163 8.74 7.25 9.49
CA TYR A 163 9.78 6.56 10.27
C TYR A 163 10.81 7.50 10.90
N VAL A 164 11.07 8.69 10.32
CA VAL A 164 12.10 9.64 10.82
C VAL A 164 11.95 9.91 12.32
N PHE A 165 10.72 9.90 12.84
CA PHE A 165 10.41 10.38 14.18
C PHE A 165 10.26 9.27 15.20
N SER A 166 9.41 8.28 14.92
CA SER A 166 9.25 7.15 15.84
C SER A 166 8.71 5.91 15.15
N ILE A 167 9.25 4.77 15.59
CA ILE A 167 8.83 3.43 15.16
C ILE A 167 7.35 3.17 15.53
N LEU A 168 6.91 3.63 16.70
CA LEU A 168 5.54 3.41 17.18
C LEU A 168 4.51 4.11 16.30
N ASN A 169 4.79 5.35 15.88
CA ASN A 169 3.89 6.09 15.02
C ASN A 169 3.69 5.38 13.68
N VAL A 170 4.75 4.86 13.07
CA VAL A 170 4.66 4.08 11.83
C VAL A 170 3.74 2.88 12.01
N ILE A 171 3.90 2.13 13.10
CA ILE A 171 3.09 0.93 13.38
C ILE A 171 1.61 1.31 13.57
N PHE A 172 1.29 2.36 14.33
CA PHE A 172 -0.09 2.78 14.55
C PHE A 172 -0.78 3.28 13.26
N ILE A 173 -0.11 4.15 12.49
CA ILE A 173 -0.65 4.64 11.22
C ILE A 173 -0.84 3.48 10.24
N PHE A 174 0.10 2.54 10.21
CA PHE A 174 0.00 1.38 9.34
C PHE A 174 -1.15 0.46 9.73
N LEU A 175 -1.35 0.15 11.02
CA LEU A 175 -2.48 -0.66 11.48
C LEU A 175 -3.81 0.01 11.12
N TYR A 176 -3.91 1.32 11.33
CA TYR A 176 -5.07 2.10 10.92
C TYR A 176 -5.35 1.99 9.42
N TYR A 177 -4.32 2.25 8.59
CA TYR A 177 -4.42 2.09 7.14
C TYR A 177 -4.85 0.67 6.75
N PHE A 178 -4.24 -0.34 7.37
CA PHE A 178 -4.50 -1.74 7.09
C PHE A 178 -5.97 -2.11 7.32
N PHE A 179 -6.53 -1.78 8.49
CA PHE A 179 -7.93 -2.13 8.79
C PHE A 179 -8.90 -1.49 7.81
N VAL A 180 -8.69 -0.22 7.45
CA VAL A 180 -9.61 0.46 6.54
C VAL A 180 -9.49 -0.05 5.11
N MET A 181 -8.27 -0.36 4.65
CA MET A 181 -8.07 -0.90 3.30
C MET A 181 -8.60 -2.31 3.13
N VAL A 182 -8.52 -3.16 4.16
CA VAL A 182 -9.15 -4.49 4.17
C VAL A 182 -10.68 -4.36 4.02
N TYR A 183 -11.27 -3.30 4.57
CA TYR A 183 -12.70 -3.06 4.48
C TYR A 183 -13.14 -2.50 3.10
N LEU A 184 -12.41 -1.53 2.57
CA LEU A 184 -12.81 -0.79 1.37
C LEU A 184 -12.60 -1.57 0.08
N ILE A 185 -11.46 -2.24 -0.08
CA ILE A 185 -11.06 -2.83 -1.36
C ILE A 185 -12.03 -3.93 -1.85
N PRO A 186 -12.54 -4.84 -1.01
CA PRO A 186 -13.46 -5.89 -1.48
C PRO A 186 -14.73 -5.34 -2.12
N LYS A 187 -15.24 -4.19 -1.66
CA LYS A 187 -16.44 -3.55 -2.23
C LYS A 187 -16.26 -3.16 -3.70
N PHE A 188 -15.04 -2.81 -4.11
CA PHE A 188 -14.71 -2.42 -5.48
C PHE A 188 -14.95 -3.55 -6.51
N THR A 189 -14.95 -4.81 -6.05
CA THR A 189 -14.69 -5.95 -6.93
C THR A 189 -15.85 -6.94 -7.09
N MET A 190 -16.96 -6.73 -6.38
CA MET A 190 -18.13 -7.61 -6.45
C MET A 190 -18.97 -7.41 -7.71
N ASN A 191 -18.73 -6.36 -8.49
CA ASN A 191 -19.45 -6.12 -9.73
C ASN A 191 -18.48 -6.26 -10.91
N VAL A 192 -18.72 -7.28 -11.74
CA VAL A 192 -18.06 -7.45 -13.04
C VAL A 192 -18.35 -6.25 -13.97
N ASN A 193 -19.42 -5.51 -13.68
CA ASN A 193 -19.70 -4.22 -14.26
C ASN A 193 -19.06 -3.13 -13.39
N GLU A 194 -18.23 -2.30 -14.03
CA GLU A 194 -17.41 -1.20 -13.51
C GLU A 194 -18.16 -0.10 -12.70
N PHE A 195 -18.96 -0.47 -11.73
CA PHE A 195 -19.59 0.45 -10.80
C PHE A 195 -18.69 0.54 -9.58
N VAL A 196 -17.85 1.56 -9.60
CA VAL A 196 -17.08 1.96 -8.45
C VAL A 196 -17.99 2.77 -7.53
N ASP A 197 -18.13 2.34 -6.28
CA ASP A 197 -18.90 3.08 -5.28
C ASP A 197 -18.21 4.40 -4.94
N TRP A 198 -18.98 5.50 -4.86
CA TRP A 198 -18.49 6.83 -4.48
C TRP A 198 -17.61 6.81 -3.23
N GLU A 199 -17.98 6.05 -2.19
CA GLU A 199 -17.20 5.95 -0.95
C GLU A 199 -15.74 5.58 -1.21
N THR A 200 -15.51 4.57 -2.04
CA THR A 200 -14.15 4.08 -2.33
C THR A 200 -13.38 5.12 -3.12
N VAL A 201 -14.01 5.75 -4.11
CA VAL A 201 -13.38 6.81 -4.89
C VAL A 201 -12.98 7.96 -3.97
N LEU A 202 -13.89 8.44 -3.12
CA LEU A 202 -13.65 9.56 -2.21
C LEU A 202 -12.49 9.29 -1.23
N VAL A 203 -12.33 8.05 -0.75
CA VAL A 203 -11.18 7.68 0.09
C VAL A 203 -9.88 7.68 -0.71
N PHE A 204 -9.88 7.15 -1.93
CA PHE A 204 -8.69 7.14 -2.79
C PHE A 204 -8.35 8.53 -3.35
N LEU A 205 -9.33 9.44 -3.44
CA LEU A 205 -9.19 10.83 -3.85
C LEU A 205 -8.56 11.73 -2.77
N ASN A 206 -8.14 11.18 -1.63
CA ASN A 206 -7.56 11.95 -0.51
C ASN A 206 -8.47 13.08 -0.01
N LEU A 207 -9.79 12.89 -0.02
CA LEU A 207 -10.69 13.89 0.54
C LEU A 207 -10.40 14.17 2.03
N PRO A 208 -10.70 15.38 2.52
CA PRO A 208 -10.59 15.67 3.95
C PRO A 208 -11.43 14.66 4.74
N PHE A 209 -10.87 14.22 5.87
CA PHE A 209 -11.42 13.15 6.71
C PHE A 209 -11.48 11.74 6.08
N SER A 210 -10.64 11.47 5.07
CA SER A 210 -10.39 10.11 4.58
C SER A 210 -9.06 9.55 5.10
N VAL A 211 -8.91 8.22 5.05
CA VAL A 211 -7.73 7.51 5.56
C VAL A 211 -6.43 8.02 4.95
N ASN A 212 -6.39 8.13 3.62
CA ASN A 212 -5.18 8.55 2.93
C ASN A 212 -4.80 9.99 3.27
N PHE A 213 -5.79 10.86 3.49
CA PHE A 213 -5.55 12.23 3.92
C PHE A 213 -4.98 12.29 5.35
N PHE A 214 -5.51 11.48 6.28
CA PHE A 214 -4.98 11.41 7.64
C PHE A 214 -3.55 10.90 7.70
N VAL A 215 -3.22 9.84 6.95
CA VAL A 215 -1.85 9.34 6.82
C VAL A 215 -0.92 10.46 6.34
N LYS A 216 -1.35 11.25 5.35
CA LYS A 216 -0.58 12.37 4.79
C LYS A 216 -0.37 13.50 5.80
N ILE A 217 -1.43 13.96 6.49
CA ILE A 217 -1.28 15.02 7.50
C ILE A 217 -0.32 14.58 8.58
N PHE A 218 -0.50 13.37 9.12
CA PHE A 218 0.33 12.92 10.22
C PHE A 218 1.80 12.78 9.80
N ALA A 219 2.05 12.22 8.60
CA ALA A 219 3.40 12.17 8.05
C ALA A 219 3.97 13.58 7.82
N LEU A 220 3.19 14.51 7.26
CA LEU A 220 3.63 15.89 6.99
C LEU A 220 3.98 16.66 8.26
N VAL A 221 3.12 16.63 9.29
CA VAL A 221 3.37 17.33 10.57
C VAL A 221 4.73 16.94 11.14
N ASN A 222 5.02 15.65 11.08
CA ASN A 222 6.29 15.11 11.54
C ASN A 222 7.43 15.61 10.64
N ILE A 223 7.40 15.28 9.34
CA ILE A 223 8.52 15.56 8.40
C ILE A 223 8.82 17.06 8.32
N VAL A 224 7.82 17.95 8.45
CA VAL A 224 7.99 19.42 8.35
C VAL A 224 9.06 19.93 9.30
N SER A 225 9.25 19.31 10.46
CA SER A 225 10.28 19.74 11.41
C SER A 225 11.72 19.45 10.96
N TRP A 226 11.95 18.54 10.00
CA TRP A 226 13.28 18.09 9.60
C TRP A 226 13.70 18.55 8.20
N MET A 227 12.78 18.66 7.24
CA MET A 227 13.12 18.89 5.82
C MET A 227 12.30 20.00 5.17
N ASN A 228 12.39 21.22 5.71
CA ASN A 228 11.55 22.37 5.33
C ASN A 228 11.46 22.59 3.82
N PHE A 229 12.59 22.65 3.10
CA PHE A 229 12.58 22.97 1.66
C PHE A 229 12.01 21.85 0.80
N TRP A 230 12.43 20.61 1.04
CA TRP A 230 11.93 19.45 0.27
C TRP A 230 10.42 19.28 0.47
N ILE A 231 9.92 19.51 1.68
CA ILE A 231 8.50 19.35 1.96
C ILE A 231 7.66 20.44 1.29
N LEU A 232 8.16 21.67 1.21
CA LEU A 232 7.50 22.72 0.42
C LEU A 232 7.32 22.29 -1.05
N PHE A 233 8.32 21.63 -1.63
CA PHE A 233 8.22 21.09 -2.99
C PHE A 233 7.23 19.92 -3.09
N LEU A 234 7.18 19.03 -2.08
CA LEU A 234 6.14 17.99 -2.01
C LEU A 234 4.73 18.60 -1.93
N LEU A 235 4.52 19.59 -1.06
CA LEU A 235 3.24 20.27 -0.88
C LEU A 235 2.78 20.92 -2.20
N PHE A 236 3.71 21.51 -2.96
CA PHE A 236 3.40 21.99 -4.31
C PHE A 236 2.92 20.86 -5.23
N LEU A 237 3.59 19.70 -5.23
CA LEU A 237 3.16 18.57 -6.06
C LEU A 237 1.90 17.85 -5.55
N MET A 238 1.49 18.04 -4.30
CA MET A 238 0.18 17.56 -3.85
C MET A 238 -0.97 18.22 -4.62
N PHE A 239 -0.79 19.44 -5.14
CA PHE A 239 -1.76 20.05 -6.06
C PHE A 239 -1.94 19.23 -7.35
N MET A 240 -0.89 18.57 -7.84
CA MET A 240 -1.00 17.70 -9.02
C MET A 240 -1.90 16.50 -8.76
N SER A 241 -1.93 15.98 -7.51
CA SER A 241 -2.91 14.97 -7.14
C SER A 241 -4.34 15.50 -7.27
N MET A 242 -4.59 16.77 -6.89
CA MET A 242 -5.89 17.44 -7.02
C MET A 242 -6.36 17.55 -8.48
N VAL A 243 -5.45 17.77 -9.42
CA VAL A 243 -5.80 17.84 -10.86
C VAL A 243 -6.28 16.48 -11.37
N SER A 244 -5.65 15.37 -10.97
CA SER A 244 -6.13 14.02 -11.30
C SER A 244 -7.56 13.77 -10.77
N LEU A 245 -7.93 14.38 -9.63
CA LEU A 245 -9.28 14.27 -9.04
C LEU A 245 -10.34 14.88 -9.96
N SER A 246 -10.02 15.99 -10.63
CA SER A 246 -10.98 16.70 -11.47
C SER A 246 -11.44 15.84 -12.66
N PHE A 247 -10.52 15.12 -13.31
CA PHE A 247 -10.85 14.21 -14.41
C PHE A 247 -11.78 13.08 -13.95
N TRP A 248 -11.61 12.62 -12.72
CA TRP A 248 -12.38 11.49 -12.19
C TRP A 248 -13.77 11.86 -11.73
N LEU A 249 -13.91 13.00 -11.04
CA LEU A 249 -15.22 13.52 -10.65
C LEU A 249 -16.10 13.73 -11.88
N VAL A 250 -15.51 14.17 -13.00
CA VAL A 250 -16.19 14.26 -14.30
C VAL A 250 -16.54 12.88 -14.86
N SER A 251 -15.64 11.89 -14.78
CA SER A 251 -15.93 10.54 -15.29
C SER A 251 -17.03 9.80 -14.51
N LEU A 252 -17.14 10.07 -13.21
CA LEU A 252 -18.12 9.46 -12.33
C LEU A 252 -19.48 10.14 -12.43
N SER A 253 -19.52 11.47 -12.60
CA SER A 253 -20.78 12.20 -12.72
C SER A 253 -21.58 11.80 -13.97
N VAL A 254 -20.91 11.32 -15.02
CA VAL A 254 -21.54 10.85 -16.26
C VAL A 254 -22.06 9.40 -16.14
N LYS A 255 -21.54 8.59 -15.21
CA LYS A 255 -22.01 7.21 -15.01
C LYS A 255 -23.23 7.20 -14.08
N SER A 256 -24.34 6.64 -14.55
CA SER A 256 -25.59 6.54 -13.79
C SER A 256 -25.38 5.74 -12.49
N PHE A 257 -25.60 6.39 -11.35
CA PHE A 257 -25.50 5.78 -10.03
C PHE A 257 -26.66 4.86 -9.76
N ASN A 258 -26.36 3.57 -9.65
CA ASN A 258 -27.27 2.63 -9.02
C ASN A 258 -26.48 1.75 -8.04
N SER A 259 -26.12 2.30 -6.88
CA SER A 259 -25.66 1.48 -5.75
C SER A 259 -25.79 2.20 -4.41
N ASN A 260 -26.96 2.05 -3.78
CA ASN A 260 -27.06 2.17 -2.32
C ASN A 260 -26.46 0.91 -1.68
N LYS A 261 -25.14 0.87 -1.54
CA LYS A 261 -24.42 -0.09 -0.68
C LYS A 261 -23.63 0.65 0.40
N TYR A 262 -24.28 1.64 1.01
CA TYR A 262 -23.74 2.31 2.20
C TYR A 262 -23.59 1.29 3.32
N SER A 263 -22.38 1.19 3.83
CA SER A 263 -22.15 0.44 5.05
C SER A 263 -21.98 1.38 6.22
N LYS A 264 -22.91 1.31 7.17
CA LYS A 264 -22.82 1.99 8.48
C LYS A 264 -21.49 1.72 9.20
N MET A 265 -20.84 0.60 8.90
CA MET A 265 -19.55 0.21 9.48
C MET A 265 -18.37 1.12 9.08
N TYR A 266 -18.36 1.74 7.90
CA TYR A 266 -17.28 2.67 7.54
C TYR A 266 -17.27 3.89 8.46
N PHE A 267 -18.44 4.45 8.75
CA PHE A 267 -18.59 5.55 9.69
C PHE A 267 -18.18 5.18 11.12
N MET A 268 -18.21 3.90 11.49
CA MET A 268 -17.74 3.41 12.79
C MET A 268 -16.21 3.37 12.88
N PHE A 269 -15.49 3.23 11.76
CA PHE A 269 -14.02 3.23 11.74
C PHE A 269 -13.41 4.64 11.63
N LEU A 270 -14.16 5.63 11.15
CA LEU A 270 -13.73 7.03 11.13
C LEU A 270 -13.31 7.57 12.52
N PRO A 271 -14.06 7.36 13.62
CA PRO A 271 -13.65 7.89 14.93
C PRO A 271 -12.36 7.28 15.48
N LEU A 272 -11.89 6.13 14.99
CA LEU A 272 -10.56 5.61 15.35
C LEU A 272 -9.42 6.54 14.91
N MET A 273 -9.68 7.47 13.99
CA MET A 273 -8.72 8.53 13.62
C MET A 273 -8.30 9.35 14.84
N MET A 274 -9.19 9.55 15.82
CA MET A 274 -8.90 10.34 17.02
C MET A 274 -7.86 9.65 17.92
N ILE A 275 -7.77 8.32 17.88
CA ILE A 275 -6.76 7.57 18.67
C ILE A 275 -5.35 7.81 18.13
N ILE A 276 -5.21 8.11 16.84
CA ILE A 276 -3.90 8.35 16.19
C ILE A 276 -3.38 9.77 16.50
N LEU A 277 -4.26 10.68 16.89
CA LEU A 277 -3.90 12.05 17.24
C LEU A 277 -3.38 12.21 18.68
N VAL A 278 -3.59 11.19 19.53
CA VAL A 278 -3.11 11.15 20.93
C VAL A 278 -1.73 10.51 20.96
#